data_AF-A0A0F3GLS1-F1
#
_entry.id   AF-A0A0F3GLS1-F1
#
_cell.length_a   1.000
_cell.length_b   1.000
_cell.length_c   1.000
_cell.angle_alpha   90.00
_cell.angle_beta   90.00
_cell.angle_gamma   90.00
#
_symmetry.space_group_name_H-M   'P 1'
#
loop_
_entity.id
_entity.type
_entity.pdbx_description
1 polymer ?
#
loop_
_entity_poly.entity_id
_entity_poly.type
_entity_poly.pdbx_seq_one_letter_code
_entity_poly.pdbx_strand_id
1 'polypeptide(L)'
;MSDFANITAEEPYKPLVVGLRKSGGRNNQGRVTSWQRGGGVRRLYRIIDFKRDKLGVKAMVETIEYDPNRSSRIALLKYIDGHR
;
A
#
# COMPACT_ATOMS: atom_id res chain seq x y z
N MET A 1 7.14 -18.35 -8.54
CA MET A 1 5.79 -17.74 -8.54
C MET A 1 5.35 -17.57 -7.10
N SER A 2 4.66 -16.47 -6.75
CA SER A 2 4.08 -16.28 -5.42
C SER A 2 2.69 -16.91 -5.37
N ASP A 3 2.46 -17.82 -4.42
CA ASP A 3 1.29 -18.70 -4.41
C ASP A 3 -0.02 -18.06 -3.91
N PHE A 4 0.00 -16.77 -3.56
CA PHE A 4 -1.13 -15.94 -3.08
C PHE A 4 -2.08 -16.52 -1.99
N ALA A 5 -1.84 -17.73 -1.49
CA ALA A 5 -2.71 -18.48 -0.58
C ALA A 5 -2.97 -17.80 0.78
N ASN A 6 -2.07 -16.92 1.21
CA ASN A 6 -2.17 -16.21 2.49
C ASN A 6 -2.85 -14.84 2.36
N ILE A 7 -3.47 -14.52 1.21
CA ILE A 7 -4.25 -13.31 1.03
C ILE A 7 -5.70 -13.63 1.36
N THR A 8 -6.28 -12.87 2.29
CA THR A 8 -7.63 -13.12 2.80
C THR A 8 -8.66 -12.15 2.23
N ALA A 9 -8.21 -11.10 1.52
CA ALA A 9 -9.09 -10.13 0.89
C ALA A 9 -8.52 -9.67 -0.47
N GLU A 10 -9.42 -9.58 -1.45
CA GLU A 10 -9.10 -9.19 -2.83
C GLU A 10 -9.16 -7.67 -3.03
N GLU A 11 -10.10 -7.00 -2.35
CA GLU A 11 -10.31 -5.56 -2.47
C GLU A 11 -9.62 -4.77 -1.34
N PRO A 12 -9.02 -3.61 -1.65
CA PRO A 12 -8.44 -2.75 -0.63
C PRO A 12 -9.50 -1.99 0.17
N TYR A 13 -9.19 -1.67 1.42
CA TYR A 13 -10.00 -0.77 2.24
C TYR A 13 -10.02 0.66 1.69
N LYS A 14 -11.13 1.05 1.04
CA LYS A 14 -11.29 2.31 0.27
C LYS A 14 -10.77 3.58 0.97
N PRO A 15 -10.99 3.82 2.28
CA PRO A 15 -10.52 5.03 2.96
C PRO A 15 -8.99 5.20 3.01
N LEU A 16 -8.23 4.10 2.97
CA LEU A 16 -6.77 4.13 3.06
C LEU A 16 -6.07 4.08 1.70
N VAL A 17 -6.81 4.40 0.63
CA VAL A 17 -6.35 4.26 -0.74
C VAL A 17 -6.33 5.61 -1.44
N VAL A 18 -5.19 5.94 -2.06
CA VAL A 18 -4.98 7.20 -2.79
C VAL A 18 -4.49 6.93 -4.21
N GLY A 19 -4.89 7.77 -5.16
CA GLY A 19 -4.38 7.69 -6.52
C GLY A 19 -2.88 7.98 -6.60
N LEU A 20 -2.09 7.01 -7.07
CA LEU A 20 -0.64 7.21 -7.25
C LEU A 20 -0.36 7.79 -8.64
N ARG A 21 0.18 9.01 -8.68
CA ARG A 21 0.65 9.62 -9.92
C ARG A 21 2.01 9.03 -10.31
N LYS A 22 2.11 8.53 -11.55
CA LYS A 22 3.36 8.01 -12.10
C LYS A 22 4.21 9.16 -12.66
N SER A 23 5.48 9.21 -12.29
CA SER A 23 6.45 10.16 -12.85
C SER A 23 7.01 9.73 -14.21
N GLY A 24 6.98 8.43 -14.52
CA GLY A 24 7.60 7.89 -15.73
C GLY A 24 9.10 8.17 -15.82
N GLY A 25 9.78 8.26 -14.67
CA GLY A 25 11.22 8.56 -14.61
C GLY A 25 11.59 10.03 -14.82
N ARG A 26 10.61 10.93 -14.90
CA ARG A 26 10.81 12.37 -15.11
C ARG A 26 10.74 13.17 -13.82
N ASN A 27 11.52 14.26 -13.75
CA ASN A 27 11.47 15.24 -12.67
C ASN A 27 10.41 16.34 -12.91
N ASN A 28 10.34 17.33 -12.01
CA ASN A 28 9.45 18.49 -12.12
C ASN A 28 9.71 19.39 -13.35
N GLN A 29 10.91 19.35 -13.93
CA GLN A 29 11.26 20.06 -15.17
C GLN A 29 10.95 19.24 -16.44
N GLY A 30 10.36 18.05 -16.29
CA GLY A 30 10.05 17.16 -17.42
C GLY A 30 11.25 16.39 -17.99
N ARG A 31 12.44 16.54 -17.41
CA ARG A 31 13.65 15.83 -17.84
C ARG A 31 13.65 14.41 -17.29
N VAL A 32 14.09 13.44 -18.10
CA VAL A 32 14.31 12.07 -17.66
C VAL A 32 15.52 12.06 -16.73
N THR A 33 15.29 11.76 -15.45
CA THR A 33 16.35 11.63 -14.44
C THR A 33 16.58 10.18 -14.02
N SER A 34 15.57 9.31 -14.22
CA SER A 34 15.67 7.88 -13.95
C SER A 34 15.28 7.09 -15.19
N TRP A 35 16.24 6.37 -15.76
CA TRP A 35 16.05 5.52 -16.92
C TRP A 35 15.30 4.23 -16.57
N GLN A 36 14.74 3.55 -17.58
CA GLN A 36 13.98 2.29 -17.43
C GLN A 36 12.73 2.39 -16.53
N ARG A 37 12.24 3.62 -16.28
CA ARG A 37 11.00 3.88 -15.54
C ARG A 37 9.96 4.41 -16.52
N GLY A 38 8.81 3.75 -16.62
CA GLY A 38 7.73 4.15 -17.52
C GLY A 38 6.77 2.99 -17.79
N GLY A 39 5.51 3.29 -18.10
CA GLY A 39 4.49 2.28 -18.37
C GLY A 39 3.97 1.52 -17.12
N GLY A 40 3.50 0.29 -17.35
CA GLY A 40 2.89 -0.59 -16.34
C GLY A 40 1.46 -0.23 -15.93
N VAL A 41 0.83 -1.13 -15.18
CA VAL A 41 -0.57 -1.01 -14.70
C VAL A 41 -0.72 0.15 -13.70
N ARG A 42 -1.87 0.84 -13.73
CA ARG A 42 -2.21 1.89 -12.75
C ARG A 42 -2.28 1.26 -11.36
N ARG A 43 -1.66 1.91 -10.39
CA ARG A 43 -1.62 1.44 -9.00
C ARG A 43 -2.28 2.48 -8.11
N LEU A 44 -2.90 2.00 -7.05
CA LEU A 44 -3.37 2.83 -5.97
C LEU A 44 -2.39 2.71 -4.82
N TYR A 45 -2.02 3.83 -4.22
CA TYR A 45 -1.16 3.88 -3.06
C TYR A 45 -1.97 3.53 -1.82
N ARG A 46 -1.50 2.56 -1.02
CA ARG A 46 -2.08 2.29 0.30
C ARG A 46 -1.29 3.02 1.36
N ILE A 47 -2.00 3.83 2.15
CA ILE A 47 -1.43 4.56 3.27
C ILE A 47 -1.10 3.53 4.36
N ILE A 48 0.18 3.39 4.68
CA ILE A 48 0.62 2.55 5.80
C ILE A 48 1.06 3.44 6.95
N ASP A 49 0.69 3.02 8.16
CA ASP A 49 1.31 3.49 9.39
C ASP A 49 2.68 2.83 9.61
N PHE A 50 3.75 3.56 9.25
CA PHE A 50 5.13 3.16 9.53
C PHE A 50 5.61 3.57 10.93
N LYS A 51 4.94 4.53 11.57
CA LYS A 51 5.38 5.08 12.86
C LYS A 51 4.89 4.24 14.03
N ARG A 52 3.66 3.70 13.95
CA ARG A 52 3.03 2.90 15.00
C ARG A 52 3.02 3.63 16.35
N ASP A 53 2.55 4.88 16.33
CA ASP A 53 2.54 5.75 17.51
C ASP A 53 1.57 5.27 18.62
N LYS A 54 0.67 4.33 18.30
CA LYS A 54 -0.30 3.74 19.25
C LYS A 54 0.32 2.64 20.10
N LEU A 55 1.18 3.03 21.04
CA LEU A 55 1.77 2.10 22.01
C LEU A 55 0.74 1.64 23.05
N GLY A 56 0.68 0.32 23.30
CA GLY A 56 -0.20 -0.27 24.32
C GLY A 56 -1.66 -0.45 23.90
N VAL A 57 -2.07 0.03 22.73
CA VAL A 57 -3.42 -0.20 22.19
C VAL A 57 -3.43 -1.54 21.45
N LYS A 58 -4.27 -2.47 21.89
CA LYS A 58 -4.44 -3.74 21.17
C LYS A 58 -5.15 -3.49 19.84
N ALA A 59 -4.69 -4.19 18.82
CA ALA A 59 -5.32 -4.23 17.51
C ALA A 59 -5.58 -5.68 17.11
N MET A 60 -6.67 -5.90 16.38
CA MET A 60 -7.00 -7.17 15.75
C MET A 60 -6.62 -7.10 14.27
N VAL A 61 -6.01 -8.16 13.75
CA VAL A 61 -5.77 -8.30 12.31
C VAL A 61 -7.10 -8.69 11.65
N GLU A 62 -7.62 -7.83 10.78
CA GLU A 62 -8.85 -8.12 10.02
C GLU A 62 -8.53 -8.92 8.75
N THR A 63 -7.60 -8.44 7.93
CA THR A 63 -7.28 -9.03 6.64
C THR A 63 -5.79 -8.96 6.34
N ILE A 64 -5.30 -9.91 5.52
CA ILE A 64 -3.97 -9.87 4.91
C ILE A 64 -4.19 -9.63 3.42
N GLU A 65 -3.56 -8.57 2.90
CA GLU A 65 -3.79 -8.09 1.55
C GLU A 65 -2.49 -7.98 0.76
N TYR A 66 -2.61 -8.12 -0.56
CA TYR A 66 -1.55 -7.79 -1.51
C TYR A 66 -1.45 -6.28 -1.72
N ASP A 67 -0.25 -5.72 -1.79
CA ASP A 67 -0.04 -4.33 -2.19
C ASP A 67 0.85 -4.22 -3.44
N PRO A 68 0.38 -3.61 -4.54
CA PRO A 68 1.13 -3.53 -5.79
C PRO A 68 2.32 -2.55 -5.75
N ASN A 69 2.49 -1.76 -4.69
CA ASN A 69 3.55 -0.76 -4.55
C ASN A 69 4.79 -1.29 -3.81
N ARG A 70 4.75 -2.50 -3.26
CA ARG A 70 5.87 -3.12 -2.55
C ARG A 70 5.85 -4.64 -2.68
N SER A 71 6.94 -5.29 -2.28
CA SER A 71 7.05 -6.75 -2.27
C SER A 71 6.33 -7.40 -1.09
N SER A 72 6.30 -6.73 0.07
CA SER A 72 5.68 -7.24 1.29
C SER A 72 4.15 -7.20 1.25
N ARG A 73 3.51 -8.21 1.86
CA ARG A 73 2.07 -8.19 2.16
C ARG A 73 1.78 -7.16 3.25
N ILE A 74 0.55 -6.64 3.28
CA ILE A 74 0.08 -5.77 4.36
C ILE A 74 -1.04 -6.43 5.14
N ALA A 75 -1.19 -6.02 6.39
CA ALA A 75 -2.29 -6.44 7.24
C ALA A 75 -3.15 -5.22 7.59
N LEU A 76 -4.46 -5.33 7.42
CA LEU A 76 -5.41 -4.36 7.92
C LEU A 76 -5.60 -4.60 9.42
N LEU A 77 -5.40 -3.56 10.21
CA LEU A 77 -5.53 -3.62 11.67
C LEU A 77 -6.75 -2.84 12.09
N LYS A 78 -7.58 -3.43 12.96
CA LYS A 78 -8.64 -2.75 13.67
C LYS A 78 -8.22 -2.55 15.12
N TYR A 79 -7.99 -1.30 15.50
CA TYR A 79 -7.70 -0.93 16.88
C TYR A 79 -8.99 -0.96 17.73
N ILE A 80 -8.85 -1.18 19.03
CA ILE A 80 -9.99 -1.18 19.98
C ILE A 80 -10.72 0.18 19.98
N ASP A 81 -10.00 1.28 19.75
CA ASP A 81 -10.54 2.63 19.67
C ASP A 81 -11.40 2.88 18.40
N GLY A 82 -11.60 1.86 17.57
CA GLY A 82 -12.42 1.91 16.36
C GLY A 82 -11.67 2.40 15.12
N HIS A 83 -10.42 2.84 15.25
CA HIS A 83 -9.60 3.23 14.11
C HIS A 83 -9.12 2.01 13.31
N ARG A 84 -9.03 2.20 11.98
CA ARG A 84 -8.56 1.24 10.99
C ARG A 84 -7.59 1.92 10.04
#